data_AF-A0A3N5PCY9-F1
#
_entry.id   AF-A0A3N5PCY9-F1
#
_cell.length_a   1.000
_cell.length_b   1.000
_cell.length_c   1.000
_cell.angle_alpha   90.00
_cell.angle_beta   90.00
_cell.angle_gamma   90.00
#
_symmetry.space_group_name_H-M   'P 1'
#
loop_
_entity.id
_entity.type
_entity.pdbx_description
1 polymer ?
#
loop_
_entity_poly.entity_id
_entity_poly.type
_entity_poly.pdbx_seq_one_letter_code
_entity_poly.pdbx_strand_id
1 'polypeptide(L)'
;MVDNSPQQRPSSRFWQDASGRLTYMVDMNADRYKSVCNVIVSKFGLKEKSAINVDPLGEIVFQEFESDGKTISLDWDIWSGFMVTASTSQAEELVQQIETFIDSELKA
;
A
#
# COMPACT_ATOMS: atom_id res chain seq x y z
N MET A 1 -6.79 5.37 -34.61
CA MET A 1 -5.55 5.61 -33.85
C MET A 1 -5.95 5.52 -32.40
N VAL A 2 -5.52 4.45 -31.71
CA VAL A 2 -5.79 4.31 -30.28
C VAL A 2 -4.81 5.23 -29.59
N ASP A 3 -5.34 6.18 -28.82
CA ASP A 3 -4.55 7.07 -27.99
C ASP A 3 -3.76 6.22 -26.99
N ASN A 4 -2.46 6.10 -27.24
CA ASN A 4 -1.50 5.37 -26.41
C ASN A 4 -0.68 6.38 -25.60
N SER A 5 -1.28 7.51 -25.21
CA SER A 5 -0.73 8.39 -24.21
C SER A 5 -0.38 7.55 -22.99
N PRO A 6 0.87 7.59 -22.48
CA PRO A 6 1.18 6.96 -21.22
C PRO A 6 0.24 7.61 -20.20
N GLN A 7 -0.68 6.81 -19.63
CA GLN A 7 -1.25 7.17 -18.32
C GLN A 7 -0.04 7.58 -17.48
N GLN A 8 -0.08 8.81 -16.96
CA GLN A 8 1.04 9.44 -16.25
C GLN A 8 1.73 8.36 -15.42
N ARG A 9 3.00 8.08 -15.72
CA ARG A 9 3.73 7.05 -14.98
C ARG A 9 3.57 7.42 -13.52
N PRO A 10 3.01 6.51 -12.68
CA PRO A 10 2.92 6.77 -11.27
C PRO A 10 4.33 7.12 -10.76
N SER A 11 4.41 7.87 -9.65
CA SER A 11 5.68 8.30 -9.06
C SER A 11 6.72 7.15 -9.04
N SER A 12 8.03 7.44 -9.01
CA SER A 12 9.13 6.43 -9.04
C SER A 12 9.11 5.39 -7.91
N ARG A 13 8.05 5.40 -7.11
CA ARG A 13 7.74 4.57 -5.96
C ARG A 13 6.67 3.52 -6.24
N PHE A 14 6.14 3.46 -7.45
CA PHE A 14 5.31 2.34 -7.88
C PHE A 14 6.13 1.29 -8.62
N TRP A 15 5.84 0.03 -8.33
CA TRP A 15 6.33 -1.12 -9.08
C TRP A 15 5.24 -2.17 -9.25
N GLN A 16 5.54 -3.21 -10.02
CA GLN A 16 4.79 -4.45 -9.98
C GLN A 16 5.59 -5.49 -9.19
N ASP A 17 4.95 -6.15 -8.23
CA ASP A 17 5.56 -7.26 -7.53
C ASP A 17 5.74 -8.49 -8.45
N ALA A 18 6.35 -9.56 -7.94
CA ALA A 18 6.58 -10.78 -8.72
C ALA A 18 5.29 -11.46 -9.22
N SER A 19 4.12 -11.11 -8.66
CA SER A 19 2.81 -11.59 -9.07
C SER A 19 2.11 -10.63 -10.03
N GLY A 20 2.75 -9.53 -10.44
CA GLY A 20 2.19 -8.50 -11.31
C GLY A 20 1.25 -7.53 -10.61
N ARG A 21 1.19 -7.53 -9.27
CA ARG A 21 0.32 -6.63 -8.50
C ARG A 21 0.94 -5.25 -8.36
N LEU A 22 0.12 -4.21 -8.49
CA LEU A 22 0.57 -2.83 -8.28
C LEU A 22 0.91 -2.62 -6.80
N THR A 23 2.13 -2.17 -6.54
CA THR A 23 2.58 -1.83 -5.20
C THR A 23 3.17 -0.43 -5.20
N TYR A 24 2.78 0.37 -4.22
CA TYR A 24 3.36 1.65 -3.88
C TYR A 24 4.27 1.51 -2.66
N MET A 25 5.45 2.11 -2.70
CA MET A 25 6.41 2.06 -1.61
C MET A 25 6.76 3.44 -1.05
N VAL A 26 7.02 3.48 0.25
CA VAL A 26 7.52 4.66 0.93
C VAL A 26 8.56 4.25 1.95
N ASP A 27 9.74 4.87 1.85
CA ASP A 27 10.75 4.77 2.91
C ASP A 27 10.16 5.31 4.23
N MET A 28 10.02 4.41 5.20
CA MET A 28 9.34 4.66 6.45
C MET A 28 9.88 3.72 7.52
N ASN A 29 10.14 4.27 8.69
CA ASN A 29 10.59 3.50 9.85
C ASN A 29 9.46 2.65 10.45
N ALA A 30 9.84 1.52 11.07
CA ALA A 30 8.91 0.57 11.71
C ALA A 30 8.01 1.21 12.78
N ASP A 31 8.53 2.19 13.52
CA ASP A 31 7.82 2.89 14.59
C ASP A 31 6.58 3.65 14.09
N ARG A 32 6.58 4.06 12.81
CA ARG A 32 5.46 4.73 12.17
C ARG A 32 4.41 3.76 11.60
N TYR A 33 4.79 2.51 11.31
CA TYR A 33 3.94 1.52 10.61
C TYR A 33 2.52 1.49 11.16
N LYS A 34 2.37 1.17 12.45
CA LYS A 34 1.05 0.99 13.08
C LYS A 34 0.22 2.28 13.04
N SER A 35 0.85 3.43 13.27
CA SER A 35 0.16 4.72 13.25
C SER A 35 -0.35 5.06 11.85
N VAL A 36 0.46 4.81 10.82
CA VAL A 36 0.11 5.07 9.42
C VAL A 36 -0.98 4.11 8.95
N CYS A 37 -0.89 2.82 9.27
CA CYS A 37 -1.95 1.85 8.98
C CYS A 37 -3.29 2.30 9.57
N ASN A 38 -3.32 2.69 10.86
CA ASN A 38 -4.55 3.16 11.50
C ASN A 38 -5.17 4.38 10.79
N VAL A 39 -4.34 5.34 10.38
CA VAL A 39 -4.80 6.54 9.67
C VAL A 39 -5.34 6.17 8.29
N ILE A 40 -4.65 5.32 7.52
CA ILE A 40 -5.10 4.86 6.20
C ILE A 40 -6.42 4.09 6.34
N VAL A 41 -6.48 3.11 7.24
CA VAL A 41 -7.66 2.28 7.49
C VAL A 41 -8.87 3.16 7.84
N SER A 42 -8.68 4.12 8.76
CA SER A 42 -9.75 5.05 9.13
C SER A 42 -10.16 5.98 7.98
N LYS A 43 -9.21 6.50 7.21
CA LYS A 43 -9.47 7.45 6.12
C LYS A 43 -10.24 6.81 4.97
N PHE A 44 -9.88 5.57 4.62
CA PHE A 44 -10.43 4.85 3.46
C PHE A 44 -11.53 3.84 3.85
N GLY A 45 -11.95 3.82 5.12
CA GLY A 45 -13.03 2.96 5.60
C GLY A 45 -12.74 1.47 5.44
N LEU A 46 -11.47 1.09 5.57
CA LEU A 46 -11.04 -0.30 5.39
C LEU A 46 -11.36 -1.14 6.63
N LYS A 47 -11.49 -2.45 6.43
CA LYS A 47 -11.66 -3.43 7.50
C LYS A 47 -10.56 -4.46 7.42
N GLU A 48 -10.13 -4.96 8.57
CA GLU A 48 -9.16 -6.07 8.62
C GLU A 48 -9.75 -7.30 7.92
N LYS A 49 -9.01 -7.84 6.95
CA LYS A 49 -9.35 -9.08 6.25
C LYS A 49 -8.53 -10.26 6.77
N SER A 50 -7.28 -9.99 7.16
CA SER A 50 -6.40 -10.95 7.79
C SER A 50 -5.97 -10.50 9.18
N ALA A 51 -5.55 -11.46 10.00
CA ALA A 51 -4.73 -11.13 11.17
C ALA A 51 -3.41 -10.49 10.70
N ILE A 52 -2.86 -9.62 11.53
CA ILE A 52 -1.48 -9.15 11.36
C ILE A 52 -0.53 -10.34 11.46
N ASN A 53 0.41 -10.41 10.54
CA ASN A 53 1.49 -11.37 10.58
C ASN A 53 2.81 -10.62 10.70
N VAL A 54 3.61 -11.04 11.68
CA VAL A 54 4.94 -10.52 11.94
C VAL A 54 5.86 -11.72 11.92
N ASP A 55 6.94 -11.64 11.16
CA ASP A 55 7.92 -12.71 11.13
C ASP A 55 8.63 -12.85 12.50
N PRO A 56 9.31 -13.97 12.79
CA PRO A 56 9.92 -14.19 14.10
C PRO A 56 10.99 -13.16 14.51
N LEU A 57 11.61 -12.47 13.54
CA LEU A 57 12.62 -11.45 13.79
C LEU A 57 12.03 -10.04 13.92
N GLY A 58 10.75 -9.85 13.56
CA GLY A 58 10.12 -8.54 13.54
C GLY A 58 10.62 -7.65 12.40
N GLU A 59 11.23 -8.23 11.38
CA GLU A 59 11.79 -7.56 10.21
C GLU A 59 10.76 -7.39 9.10
N ILE A 60 9.67 -8.18 9.13
CA ILE A 60 8.61 -8.17 8.12
C ILE A 60 7.25 -8.17 8.81
N VAL A 61 6.37 -7.29 8.37
CA VAL A 61 4.97 -7.20 8.79
C VAL A 61 4.07 -7.17 7.57
N PHE A 62 2.99 -7.95 7.60
CA PHE A 62 1.95 -7.89 6.57
C PHE A 62 0.56 -8.03 7.16
N GLN A 63 -0.39 -7.29 6.59
CA GLN A 63 -1.80 -7.40 6.94
C GLN A 63 -2.68 -6.95 5.76
N GLU A 64 -3.68 -7.76 5.44
CA GLU A 64 -4.67 -7.43 4.42
C GLU A 64 -5.87 -6.71 5.00
N PHE A 65 -6.36 -5.74 4.22
CA PHE A 65 -7.53 -4.96 4.50
C PHE A 65 -8.46 -4.93 3.28
N GLU A 66 -9.76 -4.80 3.52
CA GLU A 66 -10.76 -4.75 2.46
C GLU A 66 -11.79 -3.64 2.63
N SER A 67 -12.32 -3.18 1.49
CA SER A 67 -13.51 -2.36 1.40
C SER A 67 -14.19 -2.58 0.05
N ASP A 68 -15.49 -2.84 0.03
CA ASP A 68 -16.30 -3.04 -1.18
C ASP A 68 -15.70 -4.01 -2.21
N GLY A 69 -15.14 -5.13 -1.74
CA GLY A 69 -14.50 -6.16 -2.58
C GLY A 69 -13.10 -5.81 -3.09
N LYS A 70 -12.59 -4.62 -2.79
CA LYS A 70 -11.19 -4.21 -3.06
C LYS A 70 -10.33 -4.63 -1.88
N THR A 71 -9.35 -5.50 -2.12
CA THR A 71 -8.37 -5.90 -1.09
C THR A 71 -7.03 -5.23 -1.35
N ILE A 72 -6.44 -4.67 -0.30
CA ILE A 72 -5.06 -4.18 -0.28
C ILE A 72 -4.28 -4.85 0.85
N SER A 73 -2.96 -4.88 0.72
CA SER A 73 -2.04 -5.22 1.81
C SER A 73 -1.31 -3.95 2.26
N LEU A 74 -1.23 -3.74 3.57
CA LEU A 74 -0.39 -2.71 4.19
C LEU A 74 0.79 -3.41 4.88
N ASP A 75 1.94 -3.38 4.23
CA ASP A 75 3.09 -4.19 4.60
C ASP A 75 4.26 -3.30 5.01
N TRP A 76 5.21 -3.88 5.72
CA TRP A 76 6.47 -3.23 6.04
C TRP A 76 7.59 -4.26 6.09
N ASP A 77 8.75 -3.90 5.56
CA ASP A 77 9.96 -4.67 5.80
C ASP A 77 11.20 -3.76 5.96
N ILE A 78 12.27 -4.29 6.57
CA ILE A 78 13.49 -3.54 6.86
C ILE A 78 14.27 -3.08 5.61
N TRP A 79 14.01 -3.65 4.43
CA TRP A 79 14.71 -3.32 3.17
C TRP A 79 13.95 -2.29 2.33
N SER A 80 12.63 -2.33 2.41
CA SER A 80 11.68 -1.63 1.53
C SER A 80 10.99 -0.46 2.23
N GLY A 81 10.89 -0.49 3.56
CA GLY A 81 10.03 0.41 4.31
C GLY A 81 8.55 -0.01 4.19
N PHE A 82 7.66 0.97 4.11
CA PHE A 82 6.22 0.75 4.04
C PHE A 82 5.75 0.50 2.61
N MET A 83 4.86 -0.47 2.43
CA MET A 83 4.32 -0.85 1.14
C MET A 83 2.79 -0.94 1.17
N VAL A 84 2.17 -0.50 0.08
CA VAL A 84 0.74 -0.61 -0.16
C VAL A 84 0.54 -1.39 -1.46
N THR A 85 0.01 -2.60 -1.35
CA THR A 85 -0.13 -3.50 -2.50
C THR A 85 -1.60 -3.73 -2.84
N ALA A 86 -1.96 -3.63 -4.12
CA ALA A 86 -3.27 -4.03 -4.61
C ALA A 86 -3.36 -5.57 -4.68
N SER A 87 -3.88 -6.20 -3.61
CA SER A 87 -4.12 -7.66 -3.60
C SER A 87 -5.14 -8.12 -4.64
N THR A 88 -5.98 -7.20 -5.12
CA THR A 88 -6.92 -7.39 -6.24
C THR A 88 -6.75 -6.28 -7.27
N SER A 89 -6.92 -6.57 -8.57
CA SER A 89 -6.81 -5.55 -9.63
C SER A 89 -7.78 -4.37 -9.46
N GLN A 90 -8.96 -4.62 -8.88
CA GLN A 90 -9.95 -3.59 -8.58
C GLN A 90 -9.49 -2.58 -7.50
N ALA A 91 -8.43 -2.91 -6.76
CA ALA A 91 -7.85 -2.07 -5.72
C ALA A 91 -6.72 -1.16 -6.23
N GLU A 92 -6.31 -1.24 -7.50
CA GLU A 92 -5.21 -0.40 -8.03
C GLU A 92 -5.49 1.10 -7.89
N GLU A 93 -6.72 1.53 -8.18
CA GLU A 93 -7.14 2.93 -7.99
C GLU A 93 -7.08 3.33 -6.50
N LEU A 94 -7.44 2.42 -5.60
CA LEU A 94 -7.35 2.67 -4.16
C LEU A 94 -5.89 2.85 -3.71
N VAL A 95 -4.95 2.06 -4.24
CA VAL A 95 -3.52 2.22 -3.96
C VAL A 95 -3.02 3.61 -4.42
N GLN A 96 -3.48 4.08 -5.59
CA GLN A 96 -3.13 5.43 -6.08
C GLN A 96 -3.72 6.54 -5.19
N GLN A 97 -4.95 6.38 -4.71
CA GLN A 97 -5.53 7.34 -3.77
C GLN A 97 -4.77 7.37 -2.43
N ILE A 98 -4.34 6.20 -1.95
CA ILE A 98 -3.51 6.08 -0.74
C ILE A 98 -2.14 6.72 -0.95
N GLU A 99 -1.51 6.55 -2.11
CA GLU A 99 -0.27 7.25 -2.47
C GLU A 99 -0.41 8.77 -2.35
N THR A 100 -1.42 9.32 -3.02
CA THR A 100 -1.68 10.77 -3.00
C THR A 100 -1.91 11.28 -1.57
N PHE A 101 -2.61 10.49 -0.74
CA PHE A 101 -2.83 10.83 0.66
C PHE A 101 -1.54 10.78 1.49
N ILE A 102 -0.73 9.73 1.35
CA ILE A 102 0.55 9.60 2.07
C ILE A 102 1.48 10.75 1.69
N ASP A 103 1.55 11.09 0.40
CA ASP A 103 2.44 12.13 -0.11
C ASP A 103 2.03 13.55 0.25
N SER A 104 0.75 13.80 0.45
CA SER A 104 0.24 15.13 0.80
C SER A 104 0.13 15.37 2.30
N GLU A 105 -0.21 14.34 3.09
CA GLU A 105 -0.59 14.53 4.49
C GLU A 105 0.28 13.79 5.51
N LEU A 106 1.06 12.78 5.09
CA LEU A 106 1.85 11.95 6.02
C LEU A 106 3.37 12.11 5.88
N LYS A 107 3.85 12.82 4.85
CA LYS A 107 5.24 13.24 4.72
C LYS A 107 5.50 14.56 5.46
N ALA A 108 5.91 14.45 6.72
CA ALA A 108 6.65 15.46 7.46
C ALA A 108 7.99 14.86 7.88
#